data_AF-A0A073K9S2-F1
#
_entry.id   AF-A0A073K9S2-F1
#
_cell.length_a   1.000
_cell.length_b   1.000
_cell.length_c   1.000
_cell.angle_alpha   90.00
_cell.angle_beta   90.00
_cell.angle_gamma   90.00
#
_symmetry.space_group_name_H-M   'P 1'
#
loop_
_entity.id
_entity.type
_entity.pdbx_description
1 polymer ?
#
loop_
_entity_poly.entity_id
_entity_poly.type
_entity_poly.pdbx_seq_one_letter_code
_entity_poly.pdbx_strand_id
1 'polypeptide(L)' 'MLNRKNDQIVIHIIKGSTIKKFLILDLVTGTGIYYAVKFISSSVLIAIVGSIMGTEGIKKIPKFKKNTN' A
#
# COMPACT_ATOMS: atom_id res chain seq x y z
N MET A 1 38.95 12.31 21.31
CA MET A 1 38.77 11.84 19.92
C MET A 1 37.33 12.15 19.51
N LEU A 2 37.13 13.19 18.69
CA LEU A 2 35.79 13.69 18.34
C LEU A 2 35.04 12.68 17.46
N ASN A 3 33.95 12.12 17.99
CA ASN A 3 33.04 11.22 17.29
C ASN A 3 32.19 12.03 16.29
N ARG A 4 32.71 12.24 15.08
CA ARG A 4 31.91 12.83 13.99
C ARG A 4 30.89 11.80 13.53
N LYS A 5 29.62 12.02 13.90
CA LYS A 5 28.50 11.32 13.27
C LYS A 5 28.51 11.72 11.80
N ASN A 6 28.95 10.80 10.94
CA ASN A 6 28.84 10.97 9.50
C ASN A 6 27.36 10.82 9.15
N ASP A 7 26.65 11.93 9.02
CA ASP A 7 25.28 11.95 8.50
C ASP A 7 25.32 11.59 7.01
N GLN A 8 25.36 10.29 6.71
CA GLN A 8 25.32 9.78 5.34
C GLN A 8 23.92 10.02 4.76
N ILE A 9 23.82 10.97 3.84
CA ILE A 9 22.60 11.19 3.05
C ILE A 9 22.54 10.11 1.97
N VAL A 10 21.61 9.16 2.13
CA VAL A 10 21.37 8.11 1.12
C VAL A 10 20.27 8.57 0.17
N ILE A 11 20.64 8.86 -1.08
CA ILE A 11 19.69 9.24 -2.13
C ILE A 11 19.32 7.99 -2.93
N HIS A 12 18.08 7.53 -2.79
CA HIS A 12 17.54 6.44 -3.59
C HIS A 12 16.85 6.99 -4.84
N ILE A 13 17.43 6.76 -6.01
CA ILE A 13 16.81 7.09 -7.30
C ILE A 13 15.93 5.92 -7.71
N ILE A 14 14.61 6.12 -7.64
CA ILE A 14 13.63 5.11 -8.05
C ILE A 14 13.06 5.50 -9.40
N LYS A 15 13.01 4.55 -10.34
CA LYS A 15 12.40 4.77 -11.66
C LYS A 15 10.91 5.12 -11.49
N GLY A 16 10.48 6.24 -12.07
CA GLY A 16 9.08 6.69 -11.98
C GLY A 16 8.05 5.67 -12.49
N SER A 17 8.43 4.83 -13.46
CA SER A 17 7.57 3.73 -13.94
C SER A 17 7.21 2.71 -12.85
N THR A 18 8.09 2.52 -11.87
CA THR A 18 7.87 1.63 -10.73
C THR A 18 6.82 2.21 -9.79
N ILE A 19 6.88 3.52 -9.50
CA ILE A 19 5.85 4.23 -8.73
C ILE A 19 4.51 4.18 -9.47
N LYS A 20 4.53 4.42 -10.79
CA LYS A 20 3.32 4.39 -11.61
C LYS A 20 2.61 3.04 -11.54
N LYS A 21 3.35 1.93 -11.67
CA LYS A 21 2.78 0.58 -11.58
C LYS A 21 2.18 0.30 -10.20
N PHE A 22 2.84 0.75 -9.13
CA PHE A 22 2.33 0.60 -7.76
C PHE A 22 1.03 1.38 -7.56
N LEU A 23 0.97 2.63 -8.01
CA LEU A 23 -0.24 3.46 -7.93
C LEU A 23 -1.42 2.87 -8.72
N ILE A 24 -1.16 2.38 -9.93
CA ILE A 24 -2.20 1.73 -10.75
C ILE A 24 -2.72 0.47 -10.03
N LEU A 25 -1.83 -0.35 -9.47
CA LEU A 25 -2.24 -1.55 -8.75
C LEU A 25 -3.11 -1.22 -7.52
N ASP A 26 -2.74 -0.19 -6.75
CA ASP A 26 -3.50 0.25 -5.58
C ASP A 26 -4.87 0.80 -5.98
N LEU A 27 -4.93 1.60 -7.04
CA LEU A 27 -6.17 2.17 -7.56
C LEU A 27 -7.12 1.10 -8.10
N VAL A 28 -6.60 0.15 -8.89
CA VAL A 28 -7.39 -0.96 -9.44
C VAL A 28 -7.91 -1.85 -8.31
N THR A 29 -7.05 -2.18 -7.34
CA THR A 29 -7.42 -3.00 -6.18
C THR A 29 -8.47 -2.32 -5.31
N GLY A 30 -8.25 -1.05 -4.94
CA GLY A 30 -9.19 -0.27 -4.14
C GLY A 30 -10.54 -0.10 -4.82
N THR A 31 -10.54 0.17 -6.13
CA THR A 31 -11.76 0.29 -6.93
C THR A 31 -12.50 -1.05 -7.05
N GLY A 32 -11.78 -2.14 -7.28
CA GLY A 32 -12.35 -3.50 -7.32
C GLY A 32 -13.05 -3.86 -6.01
N ILE A 33 -12.40 -3.59 -4.88
CA ILE A 33 -12.97 -3.83 -3.54
C ILE A 33 -14.17 -2.92 -3.29
N TYR A 34 -14.09 -1.64 -3.65
CA TYR A 34 -15.21 -0.70 -3.52
C TYR A 34 -16.46 -1.21 -4.24
N TYR A 35 -16.34 -1.63 -5.51
CA TYR A 35 -17.49 -2.14 -6.26
C TYR A 35 -18.00 -3.47 -5.72
N ALA A 36 -17.12 -4.39 -5.31
CA ALA A 36 -17.54 -5.65 -4.70
C ALA A 36 -18.34 -5.43 -3.42
N VAL A 37 -17.86 -4.56 -2.53
CA VAL A 37 -18.55 -4.24 -1.28
C VAL A 37 -19.83 -3.44 -1.55
N LYS A 38 -19.79 -2.46 -2.46
CA LYS A 38 -20.97 -1.68 -2.85
C LYS A 38 -22.06 -2.56 -3.46
N PHE A 39 -21.71 -3.58 -4.23
CA PHE A 39 -22.65 -4.53 -4.80
C PHE A 39 -23.40 -5.32 -3.72
N ILE A 40 -22.68 -5.76 -2.68
CA ILE A 40 -23.26 -6.56 -1.58
C ILE A 40 -24.03 -5.68 -0.59
N SER A 41 -23.48 -4.52 -0.24
CA SER A 41 -23.98 -3.69 0.85
C SER A 41 -24.93 -2.58 0.39
N SER A 42 -24.95 -2.23 -0.91
CA SER A 42 -25.64 -1.05 -1.48
C SER A 42 -25.34 0.29 -0.78
N SER A 43 -24.35 0.33 0.13
CA SER A 43 -23.97 1.51 0.90
C SER A 43 -22.59 1.99 0.48
N VAL A 44 -22.53 3.28 0.13
CA VAL A 44 -21.29 3.95 -0.27
C VAL A 44 -20.31 4.04 0.92
N LEU A 45 -20.82 4.26 2.14
CA LEU A 45 -19.97 4.38 3.34
C LEU A 45 -19.24 3.06 3.64
N ILE A 46 -19.96 1.95 3.60
CA ILE A 46 -19.40 0.61 3.87
C ILE A 46 -18.41 0.23 2.76
N ALA A 47 -18.70 0.60 1.51
CA ALA A 47 -17.79 0.38 0.39
C ALA A 47 -16.46 1.17 0.53
N ILE A 48 -16.51 2.41 1.01
CA ILE A 48 -15.31 3.23 1.28
C ILE A 48 -14.47 2.61 2.39
N VAL A 49 -15.09 2.28 3.54
CA VAL A 49 -14.39 1.64 4.66
C VAL A 49 -13.79 0.30 4.22
N GLY A 50 -14.55 -0.49 3.46
CA GLY A 50 -14.11 -1.77 2.91
C GLY A 50 -12.93 -1.65 1.95
N SER A 51 -12.89 -0.63 1.08
CA SER A 51 -11.74 -0.42 0.18
C SER A 51 -10.48 0.00 0.93
N ILE A 52 -10.62 0.84 1.96
CA ILE A 52 -9.49 1.28 2.81
C ILE A 52 -8.93 0.07 3.58
N MET A 53 -9.79 -0.66 4.32
CA MET A 53 -9.36 -1.85 5.06
C MET A 53 -8.80 -2.94 4.15
N GLY A 54 -9.40 -3.15 2.97
CA GLY A 54 -8.96 -4.15 2.01
C GLY A 54 -7.58 -3.84 1.43
N THR A 55 -7.33 -2.60 1.02
CA THR A 55 -6.01 -2.19 0.48
C THR A 55 -4.91 -2.22 1.55
N GLU A 56 -5.20 -1.79 2.78
CA GLU A 56 -4.26 -1.91 3.91
C GLU A 56 -4.00 -3.37 4.30
N GLY A 57 -5.04 -4.22 4.28
CA GLY A 57 -4.95 -5.65 4.53
C GLY A 57 -4.00 -6.33 3.55
N ILE A 58 -4.17 -6.09 2.24
CA ILE A 58 -3.34 -6.68 1.19
C ILE A 58 -1.86 -6.26 1.32
N LYS A 59 -1.60 -5.01 1.71
CA LYS A 59 -0.24 -4.50 1.94
C LYS A 59 0.44 -5.15 3.17
N LYS A 60 -0.32 -5.65 4.15
CA LYS A 60 0.20 -6.35 5.33
C LYS A 60 0.55 -7.83 5.09
N ILE A 61 -0.07 -8.50 4.12
CA ILE A 61 0.20 -9.92 3.79
C ILE A 61 1.69 -10.22 3.55
N PRO A 62 2.43 -9.47 2.71
CA PRO A 62 3.85 -9.75 2.49
C PRO A 62 4.74 -9.48 3.72
N LYS A 63 4.33 -8.59 4.64
CA LYS A 63 5.04 -8.41 5.92
C LYS A 63 4.85 -9.62 6.84
N PHE A 64 3.69 -10.25 6.82
CA PHE A 64 3.43 -11.49 7.58
C PHE A 64 4.28 -12.65 7.06
N LYS A 65 4.38 -12.80 5.74
CA LYS A 65 5.18 -13.85 5.10
C LYS A 65 6.69 -13.74 5.38
N LYS A 66 7.21 -12.54 5.65
CA LYS A 66 8.64 -12.32 5.93
C LYS A 66 9.04 -12.66 7.37
N ASN A 67 8.07 -12.79 8.29
CA ASN A 67 8.32 -13.09 9.71
C ASN A 67 8.25 -14.60 10.04
N THR A 68 8.32 -15.47 9.03
CA THR A 68 8.24 -16.93 9.17
C THR A 68 9.42 -17.63 8.45
N ASN A 69 10.62 -17.02 8.50
CA ASN A 69 11.88 -17.70 8.21
C ASN A 69 12.86 -17.42 9.36
#